data_AF-A0A848L6G5-F1
#
_entry.id   AF-A0A848L6G5-F1
#
_cell.length_a   1.000
_cell.length_b   1.000
_cell.length_c   1.000
_cell.angle_alpha   90.00
_cell.angle_beta   90.00
_cell.angle_gamma   90.00
#
_symmetry.space_group_name_H-M   'P 1'
#
loop_
_entity.id
_entity.type
_entity.pdbx_description
1 polymer ?
#
loop_
_entity_poly.entity_id
_entity_poly.type
_entity_poly.pdbx_seq_one_letter_code
_entity_poly.pdbx_strand_id
1 'polypeptide(L)'
;MNIAALITLVCTALTGLVVLSAWLTRGDVRRARSRTGRHRRLPPTLVFSHVTLAIATATAWLVHVITDYRGSAPAGLVLLVMTAALGITMFVRWIPTYRQSTGLGTGPGAAHRAPESKNLPIAAVAAHGVFAVATLVLIAVVVLF
;
A
#
# COMPACT_ATOMS: atom_id res chain seq x y z
N MET A 1 -21.54 6.16 -9.99
CA MET A 1 -20.16 5.64 -9.86
C MET A 1 -19.55 5.87 -8.47
N ASN A 2 -19.99 6.91 -7.74
CA ASN A 2 -19.48 7.29 -6.42
C ASN A 2 -19.52 6.16 -5.38
N ILE A 3 -20.64 5.44 -5.29
CA ILE A 3 -20.80 4.29 -4.38
C ILE A 3 -19.87 3.14 -4.77
N ALA A 4 -19.72 2.84 -6.06
CA ALA A 4 -18.80 1.80 -6.53
C ALA A 4 -17.35 2.15 -6.16
N ALA A 5 -16.93 3.39 -6.38
CA ALA A 5 -15.63 3.89 -5.96
C ALA A 5 -15.43 3.81 -4.43
N LEU A 6 -16.48 4.09 -3.65
CA LEU A 6 -16.44 3.96 -2.19
C LEU A 6 -16.26 2.50 -1.76
N ILE A 7 -17.00 1.57 -2.38
CA ILE A 7 -16.87 0.13 -2.11
C ILE A 7 -15.44 -0.35 -2.43
N THR A 8 -14.90 0.00 -3.60
CA THR A 8 -13.52 -0.40 -3.95
C THR A 8 -12.49 0.25 -3.04
N LEU A 9 -12.72 1.49 -2.59
CA LEU A 9 -11.86 2.17 -1.63
C LEU A 9 -11.87 1.46 -0.27
N VAL A 10 -13.03 0.99 0.20
CA VAL A 10 -13.14 0.17 1.41
C VAL A 10 -12.39 -1.16 1.24
N CYS A 11 -12.55 -1.86 0.11
CA CYS A 11 -11.78 -3.08 -0.18
C CYS A 11 -10.27 -2.82 -0.21
N THR A 12 -9.84 -1.68 -0.77
CA THR A 12 -8.44 -1.23 -0.78
C THR A 12 -7.94 -1.02 0.65
N ALA A 13 -8.74 -0.37 1.49
CA ALA A 13 -8.39 -0.11 2.90
C ALA A 13 -8.28 -1.40 3.71
N LEU A 14 -9.24 -2.32 3.58
CA LEU A 14 -9.22 -3.61 4.28
C LEU A 14 -8.00 -4.45 3.90
N THR A 15 -7.70 -4.57 2.60
CA THR A 15 -6.51 -5.31 2.14
C THR A 15 -5.22 -4.60 2.58
N GLY A 16 -5.20 -3.27 2.58
CA GLY A 16 -4.09 -2.47 3.11
C GLY A 16 -3.84 -2.69 4.61
N LEU A 17 -4.90 -2.80 5.41
CA LEU A 17 -4.81 -3.09 6.85
C LEU A 17 -4.24 -4.48 7.14
N VAL A 18 -4.56 -5.47 6.30
CA VAL A 18 -3.96 -6.81 6.40
C VAL A 18 -2.45 -6.74 6.14
N VAL A 19 -2.03 -6.01 5.10
CA VAL A 19 -0.60 -5.82 4.77
C VAL A 19 0.12 -5.04 5.89
N LEU A 20 -0.51 -4.00 6.44
CA LEU A 20 0.04 -3.20 7.53
C LEU A 20 0.18 -4.02 8.81
N SER A 21 -0.84 -4.78 9.18
CA SER A 21 -0.80 -5.69 10.33
C SER A 21 0.31 -6.73 10.20
N ALA A 22 0.46 -7.31 9.00
CA ALA A 22 1.55 -8.22 8.69
C ALA A 22 2.92 -7.53 8.84
N TRP A 23 3.07 -6.28 8.42
CA TRP A 23 4.31 -5.52 8.56
C TRP A 23 4.64 -5.20 10.03
N LEU A 24 3.64 -4.80 10.83
CA LEU A 24 3.81 -4.47 12.25
C LEU A 24 4.22 -5.69 13.09
N THR A 25 3.52 -6.81 12.92
CA THR A 25 3.73 -8.06 13.69
C THR A 25 5.10 -8.70 13.46
N ARG A 26 5.73 -8.45 12.31
CA ARG A 26 7.03 -9.05 11.95
C ARG A 26 8.25 -8.33 12.54
N GLY A 27 8.03 -7.21 13.23
CA GLY A 27 9.08 -6.43 13.90
C GLY A 27 10.00 -5.68 12.93
N ASP A 28 9.55 -5.41 11.71
CA ASP A 28 10.27 -4.58 10.73
C ASP A 28 10.52 -3.17 11.26
N VAL A 29 9.63 -2.65 12.12
CA VAL A 29 9.77 -1.35 12.79
C VAL A 29 10.99 -1.30 13.73
N ARG A 30 11.16 -2.30 14.61
CA ARG A 30 12.30 -2.36 15.55
C ARG A 30 13.62 -2.58 14.82
N ARG A 31 13.62 -3.40 13.76
CA ARG A 31 14.83 -3.72 12.97
C ARG A 31 15.23 -2.63 11.98
N ALA A 32 14.27 -1.83 11.50
CA ALA A 32 14.54 -0.65 10.65
C ALA A 32 15.18 0.50 11.44
N ARG A 33 14.87 0.62 12.74
CA ARG A 33 15.44 1.64 13.62
C ARG A 33 16.85 1.30 14.12
N SER A 34 17.21 0.02 14.20
CA SER A 34 18.45 -0.44 14.85
C SER A 34 19.64 -0.68 13.92
N ARG A 35 19.48 -0.58 12.59
CA ARG A 35 20.55 -0.91 11.63
C ARG A 35 20.90 0.32 10.79
N THR A 36 21.97 1.01 11.18
CA THR A 36 22.72 2.02 10.41
C THR A 36 23.42 1.39 9.21
N GLY A 37 22.64 0.78 8.31
CA GLY A 37 23.11 0.18 7.08
C GLY A 37 22.20 0.57 5.94
N ARG A 38 22.80 0.90 4.78
CA ARG A 38 22.20 1.30 3.51
C ARG A 38 21.22 0.27 2.89
N HIS A 39 20.76 -0.73 3.65
CA HIS A 39 20.09 -1.94 3.18
C HIS A 39 18.58 -2.01 3.52
N ARG A 40 17.76 -1.90 2.46
CA ARG A 40 16.53 -2.68 2.15
C ARG A 40 15.51 -2.97 3.28
N ARG A 41 15.02 -1.95 3.99
CA ARG A 41 13.72 -2.05 4.69
C ARG A 41 12.82 -0.86 4.33
N LEU A 42 11.51 -1.10 4.35
CA LEU A 42 10.48 -0.09 4.18
C LEU A 42 10.62 0.95 5.32
N PRO A 43 10.96 2.21 5.03
CA PRO A 43 11.11 3.24 6.07
C PRO A 43 9.77 3.44 6.79
N PRO A 44 9.71 3.39 8.13
CA PRO A 44 8.47 3.60 8.86
C PRO A 44 7.78 4.92 8.49
N THR A 45 8.54 6.00 8.31
CA THR A 45 8.03 7.29 7.87
C THR A 45 7.24 7.18 6.56
N LEU A 46 7.76 6.41 5.60
CA LEU A 46 7.12 6.24 4.29
C LEU A 46 5.81 5.44 4.40
N VAL A 47 5.80 4.38 5.23
CA VAL A 47 4.60 3.58 5.52
C VAL A 47 3.53 4.45 6.20
N PHE A 48 3.89 5.19 7.24
CA PHE A 48 2.95 6.05 7.96
C PHE A 48 2.44 7.20 7.09
N SER A 49 3.29 7.83 6.27
CA SER A 49 2.86 8.84 5.31
C SER A 49 1.83 8.29 4.32
N HIS A 50 2.03 7.07 3.82
CA HIS A 50 1.06 6.41 2.94
C HIS A 50 -0.27 6.16 3.66
N VAL A 51 -0.24 5.64 4.89
CA VAL A 51 -1.46 5.38 5.68
C VAL A 51 -2.20 6.68 5.98
N THR A 52 -1.51 7.75 6.36
CA THR A 52 -2.12 9.06 6.61
C THR A 52 -2.79 9.62 5.35
N LEU A 53 -2.11 9.55 4.20
CA LEU A 53 -2.69 9.98 2.93
C LEU A 53 -3.87 9.10 2.48
N ALA A 54 -3.81 7.79 2.75
CA ALA A 54 -4.92 6.88 2.47
C ALA A 54 -6.16 7.21 3.31
N ILE A 55 -5.99 7.52 4.60
CA ILE A 55 -7.08 7.98 5.46
C ILE A 55 -7.65 9.30 4.95
N ALA A 56 -6.80 10.27 4.60
CA ALA A 56 -7.24 11.55 4.05
C ALA A 56 -8.03 11.36 2.74
N THR A 57 -7.57 10.46 1.87
CA THR A 57 -8.26 10.08 0.62
C THR A 57 -9.64 9.49 0.91
N ALA A 58 -9.71 8.53 1.84
CA ALA A 58 -10.97 7.90 2.25
C ALA A 58 -11.96 8.90 2.83
N THR A 59 -11.48 9.81 3.70
CA THR A 59 -12.30 10.87 4.28
C THR A 59 -12.81 11.83 3.22
N ALA A 60 -11.95 12.30 2.31
CA ALA A 60 -12.36 13.21 1.24
C ALA A 60 -13.43 12.58 0.33
N TRP A 61 -13.25 11.30 -0.02
CA TRP A 61 -14.23 10.57 -0.83
C TRP A 61 -15.55 10.33 -0.10
N LEU A 62 -15.49 9.98 1.19
CA LEU A 62 -16.70 9.81 2.01
C LEU A 62 -17.48 11.13 2.14
N VAL A 63 -16.78 12.25 2.37
CA VAL A 63 -17.39 13.58 2.39
C VAL A 63 -18.05 13.89 1.05
N HIS A 64 -17.41 13.56 -0.07
CA HIS A 64 -18.02 13.72 -1.39
C HIS A 64 -19.32 12.94 -1.52
N VAL A 65 -19.33 11.67 -1.11
CA VAL A 65 -20.54 10.83 -1.18
C VAL A 65 -21.68 11.35 -0.30
N ILE A 66 -21.38 11.89 0.88
CA ILE A 66 -22.39 12.34 1.85
C ILE A 66 -22.92 13.75 1.52
N THR A 67 -22.03 14.67 1.16
CA THR A 67 -22.33 16.11 1.07
C THR A 67 -22.51 16.62 -0.35
N ASP A 68 -22.06 15.85 -1.35
CA ASP A 68 -21.95 16.27 -2.75
C ASP A 68 -21.21 17.61 -2.94
N TYR A 69 -20.30 17.93 -2.01
CA TYR A 69 -19.54 19.18 -2.06
C TYR A 69 -18.60 19.19 -3.27
N ARG A 70 -18.76 20.17 -4.17
CA ARG A 70 -18.03 20.28 -5.44
C ARG A 70 -16.51 20.17 -5.32
N GLY A 71 -15.93 20.62 -4.19
CA GLY A 71 -14.47 20.58 -3.98
C GLY A 71 -13.92 19.25 -3.47
N SER A 72 -14.78 18.35 -2.97
CA SER A 72 -14.33 17.13 -2.26
C SER A 72 -13.87 16.00 -3.20
N ALA A 73 -14.52 15.83 -4.36
CA ALA A 73 -14.12 14.85 -5.37
C ALA A 73 -12.71 15.11 -5.96
N PRO A 74 -12.38 16.31 -6.47
CA PRO A 74 -11.04 16.57 -7.00
C PRO A 74 -9.96 16.52 -5.90
N ALA A 75 -10.28 16.95 -4.67
CA ALA A 75 -9.36 16.79 -3.54
C ALA A 75 -9.07 15.32 -3.24
N GLY A 76 -10.10 14.46 -3.24
CA GLY A 76 -9.96 13.02 -3.10
C GLY A 76 -9.09 12.39 -4.19
N LEU A 77 -9.24 12.82 -5.44
CA LEU A 77 -8.40 12.34 -6.55
C LEU A 77 -6.93 12.72 -6.36
N VAL A 78 -6.62 13.98 -6.01
CA VAL A 78 -5.24 14.43 -5.77
C VAL A 78 -4.61 13.65 -4.61
N LEU A 79 -5.33 13.48 -3.51
CA LEU A 79 -4.89 12.69 -2.37
C LEU A 79 -4.65 11.23 -2.75
N LEU A 80 -5.51 10.64 -3.58
CA LEU A 80 -5.34 9.27 -4.05
C LEU A 80 -4.09 9.12 -4.91
N VAL A 81 -3.81 10.07 -5.81
CA VAL A 81 -2.59 10.03 -6.64
C VAL A 81 -1.34 10.09 -5.77
N MET A 82 -1.30 10.98 -4.76
CA MET A 82 -0.19 11.04 -3.81
C MET A 82 -0.04 9.75 -3.00
N THR A 83 -1.17 9.19 -2.53
CA THR A 83 -1.22 7.90 -1.83
C THR A 83 -0.66 6.78 -2.69
N ALA A 84 -1.08 6.70 -3.96
CA ALA A 84 -0.66 5.69 -4.92
C ALA A 84 0.85 5.81 -5.23
N ALA A 85 1.37 7.04 -5.40
CA ALA A 85 2.80 7.26 -5.62
C ALA A 85 3.65 6.73 -4.46
N LEU A 86 3.23 6.95 -3.22
CA LEU A 86 3.89 6.35 -2.04
C LEU A 86 3.74 4.83 -2.02
N GLY A 87 2.57 4.29 -2.34
CA GLY A 87 2.33 2.84 -2.42
C GLY A 87 3.22 2.14 -3.44
N ILE A 88 3.39 2.73 -4.64
CA ILE A 88 4.31 2.26 -5.67
C ILE A 88 5.75 2.32 -5.16
N THR A 89 6.14 3.42 -4.49
CA THR A 89 7.47 3.55 -3.89
C THR A 89 7.74 2.45 -2.86
N MET A 90 6.76 2.13 -2.02
CA MET A 90 6.82 1.01 -1.07
C MET A 90 7.02 -0.32 -1.80
N PHE A 91 6.19 -0.58 -2.81
CA PHE A 91 6.23 -1.82 -3.59
C PHE A 91 7.57 -2.03 -4.27
N VAL A 92 8.09 -1.02 -4.98
CA VAL A 92 9.40 -1.06 -5.65
C VAL A 92 10.54 -1.32 -4.67
N ARG A 93 10.50 -0.71 -3.48
CA ARG A 93 11.52 -0.93 -2.43
C ARG A 93 11.42 -2.31 -1.78
N TRP A 94 10.26 -2.97 -1.85
CA TRP A 94 10.02 -4.29 -1.27
C TRP A 94 10.42 -5.45 -2.21
N ILE A 95 10.30 -5.31 -3.54
CA ILE A 95 10.66 -6.35 -4.53
C ILE A 95 12.03 -6.99 -4.28
N PRO A 96 13.12 -6.23 -4.05
CA PRO A 96 14.43 -6.82 -3.89
C PRO A 96 14.57 -7.64 -2.61
N THR A 97 13.79 -7.34 -1.58
CA THR A 97 13.71 -8.11 -0.33
C THR A 97 12.94 -9.41 -0.54
N TYR A 98 11.84 -9.36 -1.29
CA TYR A 98 11.04 -10.54 -1.67
C TYR A 98 11.82 -11.56 -2.52
N ARG A 99 12.63 -11.09 -3.47
CA ARG A 99 13.45 -11.95 -4.33
C ARG A 99 14.58 -12.66 -3.56
N GLN A 100 15.16 -11.98 -2.57
CA GLN A 100 16.23 -12.55 -1.75
C GLN A 100 15.76 -13.66 -0.81
N SER A 101 14.52 -13.57 -0.32
CA SER A 101 13.94 -14.54 0.61
C SER A 101 13.31 -15.76 -0.07
N THR A 102 12.93 -15.66 -1.34
CA THR A 102 12.39 -16.77 -2.13
C THR A 102 13.48 -17.63 -2.78
N GLY A 103 14.76 -17.37 -2.53
CA GLY A 103 15.87 -18.14 -3.12
C GLY A 103 16.07 -17.91 -4.63
N LEU A 104 15.32 -17.00 -5.24
CA LEU A 104 15.49 -16.58 -6.64
C LEU A 104 16.76 -15.74 -6.89
N GLY A 105 17.66 -15.65 -5.90
CA GLY A 105 18.99 -15.05 -6.04
C GLY A 105 20.02 -16.12 -6.40
N THR A 106 20.74 -15.93 -7.50
CA THR A 106 21.73 -16.84 -8.09
C THR A 106 23.04 -16.94 -7.28
N GLY A 107 22.98 -17.34 -6.00
CA GLY A 107 24.15 -17.46 -5.13
C GLY A 107 24.35 -18.89 -4.59
N PRO A 108 25.58 -19.45 -4.62
CA PRO A 108 25.87 -20.76 -4.05
C PRO A 108 25.81 -20.69 -2.51
N GLY A 109 24.76 -21.27 -1.92
CA GLY A 109 24.50 -21.25 -0.48
C GLY A 109 23.03 -21.42 -0.06
N ALA A 110 22.12 -21.68 -1.00
CA ALA A 110 20.67 -21.73 -0.78
C ALA A 110 20.14 -22.99 -0.05
N ALA A 111 21.00 -23.93 0.37
CA ALA A 111 20.57 -25.27 0.77
C ALA A 111 20.25 -25.48 2.27
N HIS A 112 20.29 -24.46 3.15
CA HIS A 112 20.19 -24.71 4.61
C HIS A 112 19.26 -23.79 5.42
N ARG A 113 18.20 -23.23 4.83
CA ARG A 113 17.15 -22.56 5.62
C ARG A 113 15.77 -23.00 5.17
N ALA A 114 15.08 -23.74 6.05
CA ALA A 114 13.66 -24.06 5.93
C ALA A 114 12.83 -22.79 5.60
N PRO A 115 11.80 -22.88 4.72
CA PRO A 115 11.13 -21.72 4.19
C PRO A 115 10.04 -21.25 5.16
N GLU A 116 10.43 -20.65 6.28
CA GLU A 116 9.50 -19.77 6.98
C GLU A 116 9.27 -18.56 6.06
N SER A 117 8.07 -18.38 5.54
CA SER A 117 7.74 -17.35 4.56
C SER A 117 7.86 -15.95 5.17
N LYS A 118 9.09 -15.42 5.23
CA LYS A 118 9.44 -14.12 5.85
C LYS A 118 8.91 -12.91 5.07
N ASN A 119 8.15 -13.12 3.99
CA ASN A 119 7.64 -12.06 3.10
C ASN A 119 6.20 -11.67 3.40
N LEU A 120 5.86 -10.39 3.16
CA LEU A 120 4.48 -9.91 3.19
C LEU A 120 3.57 -10.83 2.37
N PRO A 121 2.30 -11.03 2.81
CA PRO A 121 1.35 -11.89 2.11
C PRO A 121 1.13 -11.36 0.69
N ILE A 122 1.76 -12.01 -0.31
CA ILE A 122 1.81 -11.46 -1.68
C ILE A 122 0.43 -11.37 -2.32
N ALA A 123 -0.47 -12.30 -1.98
CA ALA A 123 -1.86 -12.26 -2.41
C ALA A 123 -2.56 -10.98 -1.91
N ALA A 124 -2.34 -10.59 -0.65
CA ALA A 124 -2.92 -9.36 -0.10
C ALA A 124 -2.28 -8.10 -0.70
N VAL A 125 -0.97 -8.11 -0.97
CA VAL A 125 -0.28 -7.00 -1.66
C VAL A 125 -0.83 -6.82 -3.08
N ALA A 126 -1.00 -7.92 -3.82
CA ALA A 126 -1.56 -7.89 -5.16
C ALA A 126 -3.03 -7.42 -5.15
N ALA A 127 -3.85 -7.97 -4.25
CA ALA A 127 -5.24 -7.55 -4.09
C ALA A 127 -5.35 -6.05 -3.75
N HIS A 128 -4.52 -5.55 -2.82
CA HIS A 128 -4.47 -4.14 -2.48
C HIS A 128 -4.12 -3.27 -3.69
N GLY A 129 -3.10 -3.65 -4.47
CA GLY A 129 -2.72 -2.93 -5.69
C GLY A 129 -3.83 -2.91 -6.75
N VAL A 130 -4.51 -4.03 -6.98
CA VAL A 130 -5.62 -4.12 -7.94
C VAL A 130 -6.79 -3.24 -7.50
N PHE A 131 -7.21 -3.32 -6.23
CA PHE A 131 -8.28 -2.46 -5.72
C PHE A 131 -7.90 -0.98 -5.74
N ALA A 132 -6.63 -0.63 -5.49
CA ALA A 132 -6.15 0.74 -5.58
C ALA A 132 -6.24 1.29 -7.01
N VAL A 133 -5.85 0.51 -8.02
CA VAL A 133 -5.96 0.91 -9.44
C VAL A 133 -7.43 1.05 -9.84
N ALA A 134 -8.28 0.09 -9.47
CA ALA A 134 -9.72 0.17 -9.75
C ALA A 134 -10.34 1.42 -9.12
N THR A 135 -9.99 1.72 -7.86
CA THR A 135 -10.47 2.92 -7.16
C THR A 135 -9.99 4.19 -7.85
N LEU A 136 -8.72 4.25 -8.29
CA LEU A 136 -8.19 5.39 -9.02
C LEU A 136 -8.95 5.65 -10.32
N VAL A 137 -9.21 4.60 -11.09
CA VAL A 137 -9.98 4.71 -12.34
C VAL A 137 -11.40 5.19 -12.05
N LEU A 138 -12.09 4.61 -11.06
CA LEU A 138 -13.46 4.99 -10.73
C LEU A 138 -13.57 6.44 -10.25
N ILE A 139 -12.65 6.87 -9.38
CA ILE A 139 -12.59 8.26 -8.89
C ILE A 139 -12.25 9.23 -10.03
N ALA A 140 -11.29 8.87 -10.89
CA ALA A 140 -10.93 9.70 -12.04
C ALA A 140 -12.10 9.88 -12.99
N VAL A 141 -12.87 8.83 -13.28
CA VAL A 141 -14.06 8.96 -14.13
C VAL A 141 -15.09 9.89 -13.49
N VAL A 142 -15.36 9.78 -12.18
CA VAL A 142 -16.30 10.68 -11.49
C VAL A 142 -15.85 12.15 -11.51
N VAL A 143 -14.54 12.41 -11.47
CA VAL A 143 -14.02 13.79 -11.46
C VAL A 143 -13.98 14.39 -12.87
N LEU A 144 -13.80 13.56 -13.90
CA LEU A 144 -13.61 13.99 -15.28
C LEU A 144 -14.90 14.02 -16.12
N PHE A 145 -15.98 13.39 -15.65
CA PHE A 145 -17.27 13.28 -16.34
C PHE A 145 -18.43 13.54 -15.37
#